data_AF-A0A6N4WRN5-F1
#
_entry.id   AF-A0A6N4WRN5-F1
#
_cell.length_a   1.000
_cell.length_b   1.000
_cell.length_c   1.000
_cell.angle_alpha   90.00
_cell.angle_beta   90.00
_cell.angle_gamma   90.00
#
_symmetry.space_group_name_H-M   'P 1'
#
loop_
_entity.id
_entity.type
_entity.pdbx_description
1 polymer ?
#
loop_
_entity_poly.entity_id
_entity_poly.type
_entity_poly.pdbx_seq_one_letter_code
_entity_poly.pdbx_strand_id
1 'polypeptide(L)' 'MKYTEFRDAIVADLKADPVGKTWKELKRDLNLSYQQPCPEWIARLEVEIGLERREKRGNALVWKLVEA' A
#
# COMPACT_ATOMS: atom_id res chain seq x y z
N MET A 1 2.88 9.49 12.21
CA MET A 1 1.73 8.73 11.71
C MET A 1 1.53 7.49 12.56
N LYS A 2 0.28 7.15 12.89
CA LYS A 2 -0.06 5.85 13.50
C LYS A 2 -0.35 4.82 12.40
N TYR A 3 -0.29 3.53 12.74
CA TYR A 3 -0.65 2.44 11.84
C TYR A 3 -2.06 2.63 11.25
N THR A 4 -3.03 3.06 12.06
CA THR A 4 -4.41 3.26 11.61
C THR A 4 -4.54 4.32 10.54
N GLU A 5 -3.86 5.46 10.67
CA GLU A 5 -3.86 6.51 9.65
C GLU A 5 -3.16 6.06 8.37
N PHE A 6 -2.04 5.34 8.52
CA PHE A 6 -1.34 4.77 7.38
C PHE A 6 -2.22 3.76 6.63
N ARG A 7 -2.87 2.84 7.35
CA ARG A 7 -3.81 1.86 6.79
C ARG A 7 -4.93 2.57 6.05
N ASP A 8 -5.60 3.52 6.69
CA ASP A 8 -6.76 4.19 6.12
C ASP A 8 -6.40 4.94 4.83
N ALA A 9 -5.27 5.65 4.85
CA ALA A 9 -4.78 6.38 3.70
C ALA A 9 -4.36 5.46 2.54
N ILE A 10 -3.65 4.35 2.82
CA ILE A 10 -3.30 3.34 1.81
C ILE A 10 -4.56 2.70 1.23
N VAL A 11 -5.54 2.35 2.06
CA VAL A 11 -6.81 1.75 1.62
C VAL A 11 -7.58 2.72 0.74
N ALA A 12 -7.73 3.97 1.15
CA ALA A 12 -8.43 4.99 0.38
C ALA A 12 -7.79 5.19 -1.00
N ASP A 13 -6.44 5.25 -1.04
CA ASP A 13 -5.69 5.47 -2.27
C ASP A 13 -5.73 4.25 -3.21
N LEU A 14 -5.64 3.03 -2.66
CA LEU A 14 -5.76 1.79 -3.43
C LEU A 14 -7.20 1.49 -3.87
N LYS A 15 -8.22 1.91 -3.11
CA LYS A 15 -9.62 1.81 -3.55
C LYS A 15 -9.95 2.77 -4.69
N ALA A 16 -9.30 3.93 -4.72
CA ALA A 16 -9.45 4.88 -5.81
C ALA A 16 -8.80 4.38 -7.11
N ASP A 17 -7.81 3.48 -7.02
CA ASP A 17 -7.06 2.97 -8.17
C ASP A 17 -7.12 1.43 -8.27
N PRO A 18 -8.07 0.87 -9.03
CA PRO A 18 -8.28 -0.58 -9.13
C PRO A 18 -7.14 -1.33 -9.84
N VAL A 19 -6.22 -0.62 -10.49
CA VAL A 19 -4.99 -1.20 -11.08
C VAL A 19 -3.93 -1.49 -9.99
N GLY A 20 -4.07 -0.88 -8.81
CA GLY A 20 -3.09 -0.93 -7.74
C GLY A 20 -1.94 0.04 -7.97
N LYS A 21 -1.30 0.46 -6.87
CA LYS A 21 -0.23 1.46 -6.88
C LYS A 21 1.07 0.89 -6.34
N THR A 22 2.19 1.38 -6.84
CA THR A 22 3.49 1.02 -6.28
C THR A 22 3.77 1.78 -4.98
N TRP A 23 4.67 1.26 -4.13
CA TRP A 23 5.10 1.98 -2.93
C TRP A 23 5.58 3.41 -3.22
N LYS A 24 6.24 3.65 -4.36
CA LYS A 24 6.68 5.00 -4.76
C LYS A 24 5.50 5.93 -5.02
N GLU A 25 4.45 5.42 -5.64
CA GLU A 25 3.23 6.19 -5.92
C GLU A 25 2.48 6.48 -4.62
N LEU A 26 2.24 5.46 -3.80
CA LEU A 26 1.64 5.60 -2.47
C LEU A 26 2.42 6.60 -1.60
N LYS A 27 3.75 6.49 -1.59
CA LYS A 27 4.63 7.43 -0.87
C LYS A 27 4.46 8.87 -1.37
N ARG A 28 4.35 9.06 -2.68
CA ARG A 28 4.20 10.39 -3.30
C ARG A 28 2.83 10.97 -3.00
N ASP A 29 1.76 10.19 -3.17
CA ASP A 29 0.38 10.59 -2.90
C ASP A 29 0.17 10.95 -1.43
N LEU A 30 0.65 10.08 -0.54
CA LEU A 30 0.54 10.23 0.92
C LEU A 30 1.61 11.14 1.53
N ASN A 31 2.49 11.71 0.69
CA ASN A 31 3.63 12.54 1.08
C ASN A 31 4.44 11.96 2.26
N LEU A 32 4.70 10.65 2.20
CA LEU A 32 5.37 9.92 3.28
C LEU A 32 6.88 10.20 3.24
N SER A 33 7.45 10.62 4.37
CA SER A 33 8.91 10.82 4.48
C SER A 33 9.71 9.52 4.55
N TYR A 34 9.04 8.36 4.66
CA TYR A 34 9.69 7.06 4.81
C TYR A 34 10.37 6.60 3.51
N GLN A 35 11.61 6.11 3.58
CA GLN A 35 12.26 5.49 2.42
C GLN A 35 11.64 4.14 2.07
N GLN A 36 11.30 3.33 3.08
CA GLN A 36 10.74 2.00 2.92
C GLN A 36 9.51 1.84 3.83
N PRO A 37 8.54 0.99 3.44
CA PRO A 37 7.41 0.68 4.29
C PRO A 37 7.84 -0.20 5.46
N CYS A 38 7.26 0.02 6.65
CA CYS A 38 7.50 -0.84 7.80
C CYS A 38 6.95 -2.25 7.56
N PRO A 39 7.78 -3.31 7.57
CA PRO A 39 7.36 -4.67 7.20
C PRO A 39 6.24 -5.21 8.10
N GLU A 40 6.23 -4.89 9.39
CA GLU A 40 5.16 -5.27 10.33
C GLU A 40 3.81 -4.70 9.91
N TRP A 41 3.76 -3.43 9.50
CA TRP A 41 2.53 -2.80 9.05
C TRP A 41 2.04 -3.44 7.76
N ILE A 42 2.96 -3.80 6.86
CA ILE A 42 2.59 -4.42 5.59
C ILE A 42 2.03 -5.81 5.82
N ALA A 43 2.70 -6.64 6.62
CA ALA A 43 2.17 -7.95 6.99
C ALA A 43 0.78 -7.83 7.62
N ARG A 44 0.56 -6.80 8.44
CA ARG A 44 -0.76 -6.54 9.03
C ARG A 44 -1.81 -6.13 8.00
N LEU A 45 -1.45 -5.31 7.00
CA LEU A 45 -2.34 -4.95 5.89
C LEU A 45 -2.66 -6.17 5.01
N GLU A 46 -1.68 -7.03 4.75
CA GLU A 46 -1.88 -8.27 3.99
C GLU A 46 -2.94 -9.16 4.66
N VAL A 47 -2.99 -9.17 6.00
CA VAL A 47 -3.98 -9.95 6.78
C VAL A 47 -5.30 -9.20 7.01
N GLU A 48 -5.26 -7.92 7.39
CA GLU A 48 -6.46 -7.15 7.77
C GLU A 48 -7.32 -6.74 6.57
N ILE A 49 -6.69 -6.33 5.48
CA ILE A 49 -7.39 -5.73 4.32
C ILE A 49 -7.14 -6.51 3.01
N GLY A 50 -6.47 -7.67 3.08
CA GLY A 50 -6.16 -8.46 1.89
C GLY A 50 -5.23 -7.77 0.91
N LEU A 51 -4.25 -6.99 1.41
CA LEU A 51 -3.25 -6.36 0.55
C LEU A 51 -2.42 -7.43 -0.17
N GLU A 52 -2.27 -7.34 -1.48
CA GLU A 52 -1.35 -8.17 -2.27
C GLU A 52 -0.25 -7.34 -2.93
N ARG A 53 0.96 -7.90 -2.93
CA ARG A 53 2.15 -7.34 -3.60
C ARG A 53 2.68 -8.31 -4.64
N ARG A 54 1.91 -8.57 -5.70
CA ARG A 54 2.26 -9.59 -6.70
C ARG A 54 2.87 -9.02 -7.98
N GLU A 55 2.35 -7.91 -8.46
CA GLU A 55 2.73 -7.41 -9.79
C GLU A 55 3.98 -6.54 -9.69
N LYS A 56 4.89 -6.69 -10.65
CA LYS A 56 6.03 -5.79 -10.78
C LYS A 56 5.77 -4.83 -11.93
N ARG A 57 5.59 -3.55 -11.61
CA ARG A 57 5.56 -2.48 -12.60
C ARG A 57 6.97 -1.94 -12.74
N GLY A 58 7.70 -2.48 -13.70
CA GLY A 58 9.14 -2.28 -13.83
C GLY A 58 9.90 -2.87 -12.64
N ASN A 59 10.58 -2.02 -11.87
CA ASN A 59 11.39 -2.43 -10.71
C ASN A 59 10.65 -2.33 -9.35
N ALA A 60 9.37 -1.97 -9.34
CA ALA A 60 8.60 -1.80 -8.11
C ALA A 60 7.45 -2.80 -8.01
N LEU A 61 7.22 -3.30 -6.79
CA LEU A 61 6.03 -4.09 -6.47
C LEU A 61 4.80 -3.18 -6.45
N VAL A 62 3.76 -3.58 -7.18
CA VAL A 62 2.42 -3.01 -7.19
C VAL A 62 1.65 -3.61 -6.04
N TRP A 63 1.02 -2.73 -5.29
CA TRP A 63 0.19 -3.04 -4.15
C TRP A 63 -1.25 -2.90 -4.61
N LYS A 64 -2.04 -3.93 -4.35
CA LYS A 64 -3.46 -3.95 -4.70
C LYS A 64 -4.25 -4.53 -3.56
N LEU A 65 -5.51 -4.10 -3.44
CA LEU A 65 -6.46 -4.74 -2.54
C LEU A 65 -7.08 -5.91 -3.29
N VAL A 66 -6.98 -7.10 -2.71
CA VAL A 66 -7.78 -8.23 -3.15
C VAL A 66 -9.04 -8.19 -2.30
N GLU A 67 -10.06 -7.52 -2.79
CA GLU A 67 -11.41 -7.72 -2.24
C GLU A 67 -11.72 -9.22 -2.39
N ALA A 68 -12.01 -9.87 -1.26
CA ALA A 68 -12.40 -11.27 -1.18
C ALA A 68 -13.86 -11.46 -1.58
#